data_AF-A0AAW7I0P3-F1
#
_entry.id   AF-A0AAW7I0P3-F1
#
_cell.length_a   1.000
_cell.length_b   1.000
_cell.length_c   1.000
_cell.angle_alpha   90.00
_cell.angle_beta   90.00
_cell.angle_gamma   90.00
#
_symmetry.space_group_name_H-M   'P 1'
#
loop_
_entity.id
_entity.type
_entity.pdbx_description
1 polymer ?
#
loop_
_entity_poly.entity_id
_entity_poly.type
_entity_poly.pdbx_seq_one_letter_code
_entity_poly.pdbx_strand_id
1 'polypeptide(L)'
;MQFRYDPSGRLVERTDAMGYSVKFRYDAYGRLLQLTNENDESYRFGWDELDRLVAQKDLDSSGRLYAYNVLDEVIRLTHVPSPDEQPPLSDNAPPTRTAAIRHDFERDAIGRLVSKRTEDGTTDYRYDAADNLLSITFTDNQGKKQQLDYTYDPNGQRMSATNLKWAGGWLAAAVLALCWWLPLPFRSTADDGSPRIYGNPEARFTLTLYAELECPHCQAYLPQLQRWIVTNDHVNLAWRHLPLPQHEPAASREARRVECLGQGEGREGVWGAVLRVYLHSQGNGRELAAGHDYPDIGPSLQRCLAGERAAQVVETQKAETLEIGFNATPTLRLTDNHTQHTLILEDPIDPDALLSAVDLLSAPEIFEIPVDVISDMSR
;
A
#
# COMPACT_ATOMS: atom_id res chain seq x y z
N MET A 1 16.51 -9.76 28.27
CA MET A 1 15.90 -8.49 27.82
C MET A 1 15.89 -7.51 28.98
N GLN A 2 16.39 -6.30 28.78
CA GLN A 2 16.37 -5.22 29.76
C GLN A 2 15.68 -4.00 29.14
N PHE A 3 14.89 -3.28 29.94
CA PHE A 3 14.18 -2.08 29.52
C PHE A 3 14.50 -0.95 30.48
N ARG A 4 14.76 0.24 29.94
CA ARG A 4 14.95 1.45 30.72
C ARG A 4 13.92 2.48 30.32
N TYR A 5 13.35 3.13 31.33
CA TYR A 5 12.30 4.13 31.17
C TYR A 5 12.76 5.47 31.74
N ASP A 6 12.21 6.56 31.22
CA ASP A 6 12.34 7.87 31.82
C ASP A 6 11.37 8.06 33.01
N PRO A 7 11.45 9.18 33.78
CA PRO A 7 10.55 9.43 34.90
C PRO A 7 9.06 9.52 34.51
N SER A 8 8.75 9.77 33.24
CA SER A 8 7.39 9.80 32.70
C SER A 8 6.89 8.41 32.26
N GLY A 9 7.69 7.36 32.47
CA GLY A 9 7.34 5.99 32.11
C GLY A 9 7.53 5.64 30.64
N ARG A 10 8.19 6.49 29.84
CA ARG A 10 8.44 6.26 28.41
C ARG A 10 9.70 5.44 28.22
N LEU A 11 9.67 4.46 27.31
CA LEU A 11 10.80 3.57 27.03
C LEU A 11 11.95 4.34 26.38
N VAL A 12 13.10 4.47 27.04
CA VAL A 12 14.28 5.17 26.49
C VAL A 12 15.36 4.22 25.96
N GLU A 13 15.32 2.95 26.35
CA GLU A 13 16.29 1.95 25.89
C GLU A 13 15.76 0.53 26.07
N ARG A 14 16.00 -0.30 25.06
CA ARG A 14 15.69 -1.72 25.07
C ARG A 14 16.95 -2.49 24.69
N THR A 15 17.40 -3.38 25.56
CA THR A 15 18.54 -4.27 25.31
C THR A 15 18.05 -5.70 25.23
N ASP A 16 18.42 -6.42 24.17
CA ASP A 16 18.04 -7.82 23.99
C ASP A 16 18.87 -8.78 24.85
N ALA A 17 18.77 -10.09 24.61
CA ALA A 17 19.55 -11.09 25.35
C ALA A 17 21.01 -11.19 24.89
N MET A 18 21.32 -10.70 23.69
CA MET A 18 22.64 -10.73 23.07
C MET A 18 23.44 -9.46 23.38
N GLY A 19 22.80 -8.44 23.96
CA GLY A 19 23.41 -7.17 24.34
C GLY A 19 23.18 -6.04 23.33
N TYR A 20 22.44 -6.28 22.25
CA TYR A 20 22.10 -5.26 21.27
C TYR A 20 21.06 -4.29 21.85
N SER A 21 21.32 -2.99 21.72
CA SER A 21 20.50 -1.93 22.31
C SER A 21 19.84 -1.05 21.26
N VAL A 22 18.54 -0.81 21.40
CA VAL A 22 17.80 0.23 20.68
C VAL A 22 17.46 1.35 21.66
N LYS A 23 17.77 2.61 21.31
CA LYS A 23 17.57 3.79 22.16
C LYS A 23 16.52 4.71 21.57
N PHE A 24 15.72 5.32 22.44
CA PHE A 24 14.64 6.23 22.06
C PHE A 24 14.82 7.57 22.75
N ARG A 25 14.58 8.65 22.03
CA ARG A 25 14.53 10.01 22.59
C ARG A 25 13.21 10.65 22.23
N TYR A 26 12.64 11.35 23.20
CA TYR A 26 11.37 12.05 23.04
C TYR A 26 11.54 13.53 23.35
N ASP A 27 10.61 14.34 22.85
CA ASP A 27 10.45 15.72 23.31
C ASP A 27 9.64 15.80 24.62
N ALA A 28 9.33 17.03 25.05
CA ALA A 28 8.54 17.28 26.26
C ALA A 28 7.07 16.82 26.13
N TYR A 29 6.54 16.69 24.92
CA TYR A 29 5.17 16.27 24.62
C TYR A 29 5.02 14.75 24.44
N GLY A 30 6.13 13.99 24.43
CA GLY A 30 6.07 12.53 24.26
C GLY A 30 6.24 12.04 22.84
N ARG A 31 6.54 12.94 21.90
CA ARG A 31 6.75 12.58 20.51
C ARG A 31 8.19 12.12 20.30
N LEU A 32 8.37 11.08 19.50
CA LEU A 32 9.67 10.48 19.23
C LEU A 32 10.52 11.46 18.43
N LEU A 33 11.72 11.80 18.91
CA LEU A 33 12.70 12.64 18.20
C LEU A 33 13.78 11.81 17.51
N GLN A 34 14.15 10.67 18.10
CA GLN A 34 15.23 9.84 17.59
C GLN A 34 15.04 8.39 18.01
N LEU A 35 15.24 7.47 17.07
CA LEU A 35 15.40 6.05 17.32
C LEU A 35 16.80 5.66 16.85
N THR A 36 17.63 5.16 17.76
CA THR A 36 18.98 4.69 17.45
C THR A 36 19.00 3.17 17.51
N ASN A 37 19.41 2.52 16.41
CA ASN A 37 19.50 1.07 16.32
C ASN A 37 20.76 0.54 17.02
N GLU A 38 20.96 -0.77 16.96
CA GLU A 38 22.09 -1.48 17.54
C GLU A 38 23.45 -1.14 16.91
N ASN A 39 23.46 -0.54 15.73
CA ASN A 39 24.65 -0.09 15.01
C ASN A 39 24.98 1.39 15.26
N ASP A 40 24.32 2.03 16.24
CA ASP A 40 24.36 3.46 16.52
C ASP A 40 23.90 4.36 15.35
N GLU A 41 23.24 3.80 14.34
CA GLU A 41 22.56 4.53 13.26
C GLU A 41 21.22 5.06 13.77
N SER A 42 20.72 6.15 13.20
CA SER A 42 19.57 6.84 13.80
C SER A 42 18.53 7.34 12.80
N TYR A 43 17.27 6.96 13.04
CA TYR A 43 16.12 7.69 12.54
C TYR A 43 15.94 8.98 13.34
N ARG A 44 15.53 10.06 12.69
CA ARG A 44 15.19 11.33 13.37
C ARG A 44 13.86 11.86 12.89
N PHE A 45 13.12 12.49 13.79
CA PHE A 45 11.81 13.05 13.51
C PHE A 45 11.72 14.48 14.04
N GLY A 46 11.10 15.36 13.27
CA GLY A 46 10.79 16.74 13.62
C GLY A 46 9.29 16.94 13.63
N TRP A 47 8.79 17.67 14.62
CA TRP A 47 7.37 17.90 14.84
C TRP A 47 7.09 19.39 14.96
N ASP A 48 5.95 19.86 14.47
CA ASP A 48 5.50 21.23 14.69
C ASP A 48 4.72 21.39 16.01
N GLU A 49 4.14 22.56 16.26
CA GLU A 49 3.38 22.85 17.49
C GLU A 49 2.01 22.15 17.54
N LEU A 50 1.53 21.57 16.42
CA LEU A 50 0.24 20.91 16.31
C LEU A 50 0.36 19.38 16.32
N ASP A 51 1.50 18.84 16.79
CA ASP A 51 1.78 17.40 16.84
C ASP A 51 1.88 16.71 15.48
N ARG A 52 2.30 17.46 14.45
CA ARG A 52 2.43 16.96 13.07
C ARG A 52 3.88 16.75 12.68
N LEU A 53 4.14 15.68 11.94
CA LEU A 53 5.48 15.33 11.48
C LEU A 53 5.92 16.30 10.37
N VAL A 54 6.90 17.16 10.61
CA VAL A 54 7.43 18.10 9.61
C VAL A 54 8.76 17.66 9.01
N ALA A 55 9.45 16.71 9.64
CA ALA A 55 10.70 16.17 9.13
C ALA A 55 10.91 14.73 9.56
N GLN A 56 11.44 13.90 8.66
CA GLN A 56 11.94 12.56 8.93
C GLN A 56 13.32 12.42 8.29
N LYS A 57 14.25 11.77 8.98
CA LYS A 57 15.55 11.35 8.47
C LYS A 57 15.71 9.85 8.72
N ASP A 58 16.06 9.11 7.67
CA ASP A 58 16.27 7.67 7.67
C ASP A 58 17.73 7.30 7.99
N LEU A 59 18.02 6.00 8.11
CA LEU A 59 19.34 5.49 8.52
C LEU A 59 20.45 5.88 7.53
N ASP A 60 20.15 5.83 6.24
CA ASP A 60 21.06 6.22 5.15
C ASP A 60 21.20 7.74 5.02
N SER A 61 20.66 8.53 5.95
CA SER A 61 20.59 9.98 5.91
C SER A 61 19.71 10.61 4.83
N SER A 62 19.01 9.82 4.01
CA SER A 62 17.88 10.32 3.23
C SER A 62 16.74 10.76 4.16
N GLY A 63 15.73 11.44 3.62
CA GLY A 63 14.64 11.92 4.46
C GLY A 63 13.47 12.55 3.72
N ARG A 64 12.53 13.05 4.52
CA ARG A 64 11.30 13.70 4.04
C ARG A 64 11.02 14.95 4.85
N LEU A 65 10.55 16.00 4.18
CA LEU A 65 10.04 17.21 4.82
C LEU A 65 8.60 17.43 4.40
N TYR A 66 7.75 17.80 5.36
CA TYR A 66 6.33 18.01 5.15
C TYR A 66 5.98 19.47 5.46
N ALA A 67 5.11 20.06 4.64
CA ALA A 67 4.45 21.32 4.97
C ALA A 67 2.95 21.13 4.89
N TYR A 68 2.25 21.71 5.85
CA TYR A 68 0.82 21.58 6.02
C TYR A 68 0.12 22.93 5.88
N ASN A 69 -1.13 22.91 5.48
CA ASN A 69 -2.02 24.06 5.61
C ASN A 69 -2.71 24.08 6.99
N VAL A 70 -3.64 25.02 7.15
CA VAL A 70 -4.43 25.22 8.37
C VAL A 70 -5.53 24.16 8.58
N LEU A 71 -5.85 23.37 7.55
CA LEU A 71 -6.82 22.27 7.60
C LEU A 71 -6.15 20.92 7.85
N ASP A 72 -4.86 20.93 8.19
CA ASP A 72 -4.06 19.72 8.43
C ASP A 72 -3.75 18.86 7.20
N GLU A 73 -3.84 19.45 6.01
CA GLU A 73 -3.52 18.77 4.77
C GLU A 73 -2.07 19.05 4.36
N VAL A 74 -1.38 18.03 3.84
CA VAL A 74 -0.05 18.20 3.26
C VAL A 74 -0.16 19.01 1.96
N ILE A 75 0.45 20.19 1.96
CA ILE A 75 0.58 21.06 0.77
C ILE A 75 1.95 20.94 0.12
N ARG A 76 2.92 20.33 0.81
CA ARG A 76 4.26 20.06 0.26
C ARG A 76 4.87 18.83 0.88
N LEU A 77 5.46 18.00 0.03
CA LEU A 77 6.37 16.91 0.40
C LEU A 77 7.71 17.15 -0.31
N THR A 78 8.82 17.08 0.43
CA THR A 78 10.17 17.13 -0.14
C THR A 78 10.92 15.87 0.25
N HIS A 79 11.31 15.07 -0.74
CA HIS A 79 12.22 13.95 -0.56
C HIS A 79 13.66 14.47 -0.62
N VAL A 80 14.44 14.16 0.40
CA VAL A 80 15.85 14.52 0.51
C VAL A 80 16.66 13.24 0.24
N PRO A 81 17.49 13.19 -0.80
CA PRO A 81 18.30 12.01 -1.08
C PRO A 81 19.37 11.79 -0.01
N SER A 82 19.95 10.59 0.02
CA SER A 82 21.09 10.34 0.90
C SER A 82 22.31 11.11 0.38
N PRO A 83 23.07 11.80 1.26
CA PRO A 83 24.34 12.41 0.87
C PRO A 83 25.41 11.37 0.50
N ASP A 84 25.22 10.12 0.96
CA ASP A 84 26.17 9.01 0.83
C ASP A 84 25.66 7.95 -0.17
N GLU A 85 24.69 8.30 -1.01
CA GLU A 85 24.10 7.38 -1.98
C GLU A 85 25.16 6.87 -2.96
N GLN A 86 25.36 5.55 -2.98
CA GLN A 86 26.35 4.93 -3.86
C GLN A 86 25.80 4.84 -5.29
N PRO A 87 26.68 4.99 -6.31
CA PRO A 87 26.28 4.80 -7.69
C PRO A 87 25.76 3.37 -7.89
N PRO A 88 24.82 3.17 -8.83
CA PRO A 88 24.22 1.87 -9.01
C PRO A 88 25.26 0.85 -9.49
N LEU A 89 25.15 -0.39 -9.02
CA LEU A 89 26.06 -1.49 -9.41
C LEU A 89 25.72 -2.10 -10.79
N SER A 90 24.74 -1.52 -11.50
CA SER A 90 24.26 -1.99 -12.79
C SER A 90 24.06 -0.81 -13.73
N ASP A 91 24.48 -0.96 -14.99
CA ASP A 91 24.31 0.05 -16.03
C ASP A 91 22.83 0.32 -16.36
N ASN A 92 21.91 -0.56 -15.95
CA ASN A 92 20.46 -0.43 -16.17
C ASN A 92 19.69 0.07 -14.95
N ALA A 93 20.38 0.40 -13.85
CA ALA A 93 19.69 0.92 -12.67
C ALA A 93 19.39 2.42 -12.83
N PRO A 94 18.32 2.93 -12.17
CA PRO A 94 17.98 4.34 -12.20
C PRO A 94 19.16 5.20 -11.76
N PRO A 95 19.33 6.40 -12.34
CA PRO A 95 20.41 7.30 -11.94
C PRO A 95 20.28 7.67 -10.46
N THR A 96 21.41 7.68 -9.74
CA THR A 96 21.48 8.15 -8.36
C THR A 96 20.93 9.57 -8.27
N ARG A 97 19.94 9.79 -7.41
CA ARG A 97 19.36 11.11 -7.21
C ARG A 97 20.22 11.92 -6.27
N THR A 98 20.64 13.09 -6.72
CA THR A 98 21.51 13.99 -5.92
C THR A 98 20.79 15.26 -5.47
N ALA A 99 19.59 15.52 -6.01
CA ALA A 99 18.78 16.67 -5.69
C ALA A 99 17.51 16.25 -4.93
N ALA A 100 17.02 17.16 -4.08
CA ALA A 100 15.77 16.96 -3.38
C ALA A 100 14.58 17.11 -4.35
N ILE A 101 13.67 16.14 -4.32
CA ILE A 101 12.44 16.17 -5.13
C ILE A 101 11.34 16.80 -4.32
N ARG A 102 10.70 17.83 -4.88
CA ARG A 102 9.61 18.53 -4.23
C ARG A 102 8.29 18.32 -4.97
N HIS A 103 7.26 17.95 -4.21
CA HIS A 103 5.87 17.90 -4.65
C HIS A 103 5.08 18.99 -3.92
N ASP A 104 4.41 19.86 -4.65
CA ASP A 104 3.41 20.78 -4.10
C ASP A 104 2.00 20.30 -4.46
N PHE A 105 1.05 20.44 -3.53
CA PHE A 105 -0.33 20.00 -3.68
C PHE A 105 -1.30 21.15 -3.43
N GLU A 106 -2.35 21.23 -4.24
CA GLU A 106 -3.47 22.14 -4.06
C GLU A 106 -4.76 21.33 -4.01
N ARG A 107 -5.62 21.64 -3.04
CA ARG A 107 -6.90 20.96 -2.84
C ARG A 107 -8.06 21.96 -2.89
N ASP A 108 -9.23 21.48 -3.29
CA ASP A 108 -10.46 22.28 -3.20
C ASP A 108 -11.01 22.32 -1.78
N ALA A 109 -12.12 23.05 -1.59
CA ALA A 109 -12.72 23.27 -0.27
C ALA A 109 -13.26 22.00 0.40
N ILE A 110 -13.36 20.88 -0.32
CA ILE A 110 -13.80 19.58 0.21
C ILE A 110 -12.66 18.56 0.28
N GLY A 111 -11.41 18.99 0.07
CA GLY A 111 -10.18 18.21 0.29
C GLY A 111 -9.67 17.45 -0.94
N ARG A 112 -10.30 17.62 -2.10
CA ARG A 112 -9.91 16.89 -3.32
C ARG A 112 -8.73 17.56 -3.98
N LEU A 113 -7.76 16.77 -4.44
CA LEU A 113 -6.58 17.27 -5.14
C LEU A 113 -7.00 17.92 -6.46
N VAL A 114 -6.69 19.20 -6.66
CA VAL A 114 -6.98 19.94 -7.91
C VAL A 114 -5.72 20.26 -8.70
N SER A 115 -4.56 20.30 -8.05
CA SER A 115 -3.28 20.47 -8.73
C SER A 115 -2.15 19.81 -7.94
N LYS A 116 -1.22 19.18 -8.66
CA LYS A 116 0.05 18.66 -8.16
C LYS A 116 1.18 19.19 -9.02
N ARG A 117 2.18 19.82 -8.40
CA ARG A 117 3.39 20.28 -9.11
C ARG A 117 4.60 19.49 -8.66
N THR A 118 5.34 18.95 -9.62
CA THR A 118 6.62 18.25 -9.43
C THR A 118 7.73 19.00 -10.17
N GLU A 119 8.94 18.43 -10.19
CA GLU A 119 10.04 18.95 -11.01
C GLU A 119 9.75 18.81 -12.51
N ASP A 120 8.97 17.82 -12.94
CA ASP A 120 8.71 17.55 -14.36
C ASP A 120 7.59 18.40 -14.96
N GLY A 121 6.68 18.90 -14.11
CA GLY A 121 5.52 19.65 -14.57
C GLY A 121 4.41 19.76 -13.54
N THR A 122 3.21 20.07 -14.01
CA THR A 122 2.00 20.22 -13.19
C THR A 122 0.90 19.31 -13.71
N THR A 123 0.26 18.57 -12.81
CA THR A 123 -0.93 17.75 -13.07
C THR A 123 -2.14 18.42 -12.45
N ASP A 124 -3.10 18.82 -13.28
CA ASP A 124 -4.36 19.42 -12.84
C ASP A 124 -5.50 18.39 -12.91
N TYR A 125 -6.39 18.44 -11.93
CA TYR A 125 -7.52 17.53 -11.78
C TYR A 125 -8.83 18.33 -11.79
N ARG A 126 -9.84 17.82 -12.49
CA ARG A 126 -11.17 18.43 -12.52
C ARG A 126 -12.21 17.41 -12.12
N TYR A 127 -13.19 17.85 -11.34
CA TYR A 127 -14.28 17.01 -10.86
C TYR A 127 -15.62 17.64 -11.19
N ASP A 128 -16.66 16.81 -11.23
CA ASP A 128 -18.04 17.28 -11.23
C ASP A 128 -18.55 17.52 -9.79
N ALA A 129 -19.83 17.89 -9.69
CA ALA A 129 -20.50 18.14 -8.41
C ALA A 129 -20.87 16.87 -7.63
N ALA A 130 -20.82 15.70 -8.27
CA ALA A 130 -21.08 14.39 -7.68
C ALA A 130 -19.80 13.66 -7.28
N ASP A 131 -18.67 14.36 -7.31
CA ASP A 131 -17.33 13.86 -6.98
C ASP A 131 -16.68 12.92 -7.99
N ASN A 132 -17.18 12.91 -9.22
CA ASN A 132 -16.55 12.16 -10.30
C ASN A 132 -15.42 12.97 -10.93
N LEU A 133 -14.26 12.35 -11.14
CA LEU A 133 -13.12 12.95 -11.82
C LEU A 133 -13.39 13.12 -13.32
N LEU A 134 -13.56 14.34 -13.79
CA LEU A 134 -13.81 14.67 -15.19
C LEU A 134 -12.57 14.66 -16.07
N SER A 135 -11.43 15.12 -15.56
CA SER A 135 -10.19 15.16 -16.36
C SER A 135 -8.93 15.23 -15.51
N ILE A 136 -7.85 14.69 -16.05
CA ILE A 136 -6.47 14.86 -15.57
C ILE A 136 -5.67 15.51 -16.70
N THR A 137 -4.98 16.61 -16.41
CA THR A 137 -4.14 17.31 -17.38
C THR A 137 -2.73 17.45 -16.84
N PHE A 138 -1.79 16.69 -17.38
CA PHE A 138 -0.37 16.93 -17.14
C PHE A 138 0.16 17.98 -18.13
N THR A 139 0.89 18.96 -17.62
CA THR A 139 1.61 19.98 -18.38
C THR A 139 3.07 19.94 -17.98
N ASP A 140 3.96 19.55 -18.89
CA ASP A 140 5.40 19.54 -18.62
C ASP A 140 5.99 20.97 -18.54
N ASN A 141 7.25 21.08 -18.13
CA ASN A 141 7.96 22.37 -18.04
C ASN A 141 8.12 23.12 -19.37
N GLN A 142 7.92 22.44 -20.50
CA GLN A 142 7.94 23.05 -21.84
C GLN A 142 6.54 23.50 -22.27
N GLY A 143 5.52 23.29 -21.43
CA GLY A 143 4.13 23.63 -21.68
C GLY A 143 3.39 22.59 -22.53
N LYS A 144 3.99 21.43 -22.82
CA LYS A 144 3.32 20.35 -23.55
C LYS A 144 2.30 19.69 -22.64
N LYS A 145 1.08 19.56 -23.14
CA LYS A 145 -0.04 19.00 -22.40
C LYS A 145 -0.38 17.60 -22.83
N GLN A 146 -0.69 16.76 -21.85
CA GLN A 146 -1.33 15.47 -21.99
C GLN A 146 -2.58 15.47 -21.13
N GLN A 147 -3.72 15.09 -21.71
CA GLN A 147 -5.00 15.13 -21.01
C GLN A 147 -5.74 13.81 -21.20
N LEU A 148 -6.26 13.31 -20.08
CA LEU A 148 -7.23 12.22 -20.02
C LEU A 148 -8.57 12.80 -19.60
N ASP A 149 -9.60 12.54 -20.39
CA ASP A 149 -10.97 12.96 -20.10
C ASP A 149 -11.84 11.74 -19.79
N TYR A 150 -12.72 11.90 -18.80
CA TYR A 150 -13.65 10.89 -18.34
C TYR A 150 -15.09 11.37 -18.52
N THR A 151 -15.98 10.44 -18.89
CA THR A 151 -17.43 10.69 -18.93
C THR A 151 -18.16 9.66 -18.10
N TYR A 152 -19.27 10.08 -17.48
CA TYR A 152 -20.06 9.27 -16.56
C TYR A 152 -21.52 9.25 -16.99
N ASP A 153 -22.18 8.12 -16.76
CA ASP A 153 -23.62 7.98 -16.90
C ASP A 153 -24.34 8.64 -15.71
N PRO A 154 -25.68 8.78 -15.76
CA PRO A 154 -26.45 9.37 -14.66
C PRO A 154 -26.37 8.64 -13.32
N ASN A 155 -25.86 7.40 -13.29
CA ASN A 155 -25.67 6.60 -12.08
C ASN A 155 -24.22 6.70 -11.54
N GLY A 156 -23.37 7.54 -12.15
CA GLY A 156 -21.96 7.68 -11.78
C GLY A 156 -21.06 6.59 -12.36
N GLN A 157 -21.54 5.76 -13.30
CA GLN A 157 -20.70 4.75 -13.96
C GLN A 157 -19.95 5.36 -15.15
N ARG A 158 -18.64 5.12 -15.23
CA ARG A 158 -17.77 5.67 -16.29
C ARG A 158 -18.13 5.09 -17.67
N MET A 159 -18.52 5.94 -18.62
CA MET A 159 -18.89 5.56 -19.99
C MET A 159 -17.70 5.54 -20.97
N SER A 160 -16.68 6.38 -20.79
CA SER A 160 -15.51 6.44 -21.69
C SER A 160 -14.32 7.15 -21.02
N ALA A 161 -13.10 6.78 -21.42
CA ALA A 161 -11.88 7.56 -21.23
C ALA A 161 -11.33 7.94 -22.62
N THR A 162 -11.25 9.23 -22.94
CA THR A 162 -10.79 9.69 -24.26
C THR A 162 -9.44 10.40 -24.13
N ASN A 163 -8.43 9.89 -24.83
CA ASN A 163 -7.13 10.55 -24.96
C ASN A 163 -7.16 11.53 -26.13
N LEU A 164 -7.06 12.84 -25.85
CA LEU A 164 -6.81 13.85 -26.90
C LEU A 164 -5.31 13.89 -27.23
N LYS A 165 -4.80 12.88 -27.93
CA LYS A 165 -3.57 13.04 -28.71
C LYS A 165 -3.91 13.81 -30.00
N TRP A 166 -3.00 14.69 -30.41
CA TRP A 166 -3.13 15.60 -31.53
C TRP A 166 -3.76 14.95 -32.78
N ALA A 167 -4.71 15.64 -33.40
CA ALA A 167 -5.43 15.20 -34.59
C ALA A 167 -4.46 14.80 -35.72
N GLY A 168 -4.35 13.50 -35.98
CA GLY A 168 -3.44 12.98 -36.99
C GLY A 168 -3.50 11.47 -37.23
N GLY A 169 -4.66 10.95 -37.63
CA GLY A 169 -4.71 9.87 -38.65
C GLY A 169 -5.03 8.42 -38.24
N TRP A 170 -6.12 7.93 -38.86
CA TRP A 170 -6.38 6.56 -39.39
C TRP A 170 -7.08 5.46 -38.54
N LEU A 171 -8.39 5.39 -38.79
CA LEU A 171 -9.31 4.26 -39.09
C LEU A 171 -8.85 2.78 -39.04
N ALA A 172 -9.66 1.93 -38.37
CA ALA A 172 -10.37 0.71 -38.87
C ALA A 172 -10.67 -0.24 -37.67
N ALA A 173 -11.92 -0.55 -37.26
CA ALA A 173 -12.98 -1.38 -37.84
C ALA A 173 -13.14 -2.75 -37.11
N ALA A 174 -14.41 -3.13 -36.91
CA ALA A 174 -14.99 -4.18 -36.07
C ALA A 174 -14.66 -5.66 -36.42
N VAL A 175 -15.03 -6.60 -35.53
CA VAL A 175 -16.05 -7.68 -35.76
C VAL A 175 -16.20 -8.62 -34.52
N LEU A 176 -17.46 -8.99 -34.25
CA LEU A 176 -18.03 -9.89 -33.21
C LEU A 176 -17.71 -11.39 -33.41
N ALA A 177 -17.78 -12.20 -32.33
CA ALA A 177 -18.80 -13.27 -32.13
C ALA A 177 -18.40 -14.48 -31.25
N LEU A 178 -19.28 -14.77 -30.27
CA LEU A 178 -19.78 -16.06 -29.75
C LEU A 178 -18.84 -17.20 -29.31
N CYS A 179 -19.00 -17.62 -28.04
CA CYS A 179 -19.43 -19.00 -27.69
C CYS A 179 -19.83 -19.12 -26.20
N TRP A 180 -21.11 -19.37 -25.94
CA TRP A 180 -21.64 -19.97 -24.71
C TRP A 180 -22.31 -21.29 -25.11
N TRP A 181 -21.99 -22.41 -24.45
CA TRP A 181 -22.90 -23.46 -23.94
C TRP A 181 -22.15 -24.78 -23.64
N LEU A 182 -22.15 -25.18 -22.37
CA LEU A 182 -22.55 -26.51 -21.85
C LEU A 182 -22.61 -26.46 -20.31
N PRO A 183 -23.63 -27.04 -19.65
CA PRO A 183 -23.78 -27.00 -18.21
C PRO A 183 -23.08 -28.21 -17.56
N LEU A 184 -22.30 -27.99 -16.51
CA LEU A 184 -21.80 -29.04 -15.63
C LEU A 184 -22.34 -28.84 -14.20
N PRO A 185 -22.60 -29.93 -13.47
CA PRO A 185 -23.25 -29.87 -12.18
C PRO A 185 -22.25 -29.41 -11.12
N PHE A 186 -22.45 -28.21 -10.58
CA PHE A 186 -21.68 -27.76 -9.42
C PHE A 186 -22.16 -28.51 -8.17
N ARG A 187 -21.37 -29.50 -7.75
CA ARG A 187 -21.29 -29.91 -6.34
C ARG A 187 -20.26 -29.00 -5.67
N SER A 188 -20.70 -28.17 -4.73
CA SER A 188 -19.82 -27.37 -3.89
C SER A 188 -19.11 -28.27 -2.88
N THR A 189 -17.82 -28.48 -3.06
CA THR A 189 -16.96 -29.02 -2.01
C THR A 189 -15.59 -28.36 -2.11
N ALA A 190 -15.11 -27.87 -0.96
CA ALA A 190 -13.80 -27.27 -0.72
C ALA A 190 -13.60 -25.86 -1.30
N ASP A 191 -13.37 -24.93 -0.38
CA ASP A 191 -12.79 -23.61 -0.60
C ASP A 191 -11.66 -23.68 -1.66
N ASP A 192 -11.84 -22.90 -2.72
CA ASP A 192 -11.34 -23.10 -4.09
C ASP A 192 -10.17 -22.17 -4.48
N GLY A 193 -9.61 -21.45 -3.50
CA GLY A 193 -8.61 -20.41 -3.78
C GLY A 193 -9.20 -19.10 -4.31
N SER A 194 -10.53 -18.91 -4.20
CA SER A 194 -11.16 -17.63 -4.52
C SER A 194 -10.53 -16.47 -3.73
N PRO A 195 -10.26 -15.33 -4.39
CA PRO A 195 -9.64 -14.18 -3.76
C PRO A 195 -10.42 -13.74 -2.52
N ARG A 196 -9.70 -13.49 -1.42
CA ARG A 196 -10.27 -12.97 -0.17
C ARG A 196 -10.53 -11.48 -0.34
N ILE A 197 -11.65 -11.15 -0.98
CA ILE A 197 -12.00 -9.79 -1.37
C ILE A 197 -12.68 -9.05 -0.21
N TYR A 198 -12.18 -7.85 0.07
CA TYR A 198 -12.85 -6.79 0.82
C TYR A 198 -13.40 -5.76 -0.16
N GLY A 199 -14.65 -5.33 0.05
CA GLY A 199 -15.33 -4.37 -0.82
C GLY A 199 -16.08 -5.02 -1.98
N ASN A 200 -16.21 -4.32 -3.10
CA ASN A 200 -17.05 -4.74 -4.22
C ASN A 200 -16.44 -5.95 -4.98
N PRO A 201 -17.05 -7.15 -4.95
CA PRO A 201 -16.48 -8.31 -5.62
C PRO A 201 -16.49 -8.22 -7.15
N GLU A 202 -17.30 -7.32 -7.71
CA GLU A 202 -17.39 -7.06 -9.15
C GLU A 202 -16.61 -5.79 -9.57
N ALA A 203 -15.75 -5.28 -8.67
CA ALA A 203 -14.90 -4.14 -8.97
C ALA A 203 -14.03 -4.39 -10.20
N ARG A 204 -13.82 -3.35 -11.02
CA ARG A 204 -12.96 -3.44 -12.21
C ARG A 204 -11.51 -3.69 -11.82
N PHE A 205 -11.04 -3.12 -10.71
CA PHE A 205 -9.65 -3.30 -10.28
C PHE A 205 -9.57 -4.13 -9.00
N THR A 206 -8.54 -4.97 -8.92
CA THR A 206 -8.19 -5.70 -7.71
C THR A 206 -6.84 -5.20 -7.22
N LEU A 207 -6.82 -4.58 -6.04
CA LEU A 207 -5.60 -4.29 -5.32
C LEU A 207 -5.26 -5.51 -4.44
N THR A 208 -4.24 -6.28 -4.80
CA THR A 208 -3.76 -7.40 -4.00
C THR A 208 -2.69 -6.93 -3.02
N LEU A 209 -2.95 -7.01 -1.72
CA LEU A 209 -1.99 -6.75 -0.66
C LEU A 209 -1.27 -8.04 -0.28
N TYR A 210 0.04 -8.09 -0.55
CA TYR A 210 0.97 -9.09 -0.05
C TYR A 210 1.55 -8.57 1.26
N ALA A 211 1.18 -9.22 2.35
CA ALA A 211 1.54 -8.76 3.68
C ALA A 211 1.80 -9.94 4.61
N GLU A 212 2.48 -9.62 5.71
CA GLU A 212 2.59 -10.49 6.85
C GLU A 212 2.11 -9.81 8.13
N LEU A 213 1.71 -10.64 9.08
CA LEU A 213 1.00 -10.20 10.28
C LEU A 213 1.93 -9.67 11.38
N GLU A 214 3.23 -9.94 11.25
CA GLU A 214 4.27 -9.43 12.15
C GLU A 214 4.91 -8.11 11.66
N CYS A 215 4.50 -7.61 10.50
CA CYS A 215 5.10 -6.46 9.84
C CYS A 215 4.46 -5.16 10.35
N PRO A 216 5.22 -4.26 11.01
CA PRO A 216 4.68 -3.03 11.59
C PRO A 216 4.17 -2.05 10.52
N HIS A 217 4.81 -2.01 9.34
CA HIS A 217 4.35 -1.21 8.22
C HIS A 217 3.00 -1.70 7.69
N CYS A 218 2.81 -3.02 7.59
CA CYS A 218 1.59 -3.66 7.14
C CYS A 218 0.43 -3.42 8.11
N GLN A 219 0.71 -3.54 9.41
CA GLN A 219 -0.22 -3.23 10.49
C GLN A 219 -0.71 -1.76 10.44
N ALA A 220 0.21 -0.82 10.21
CA ALA A 220 -0.13 0.61 10.11
C ALA A 220 -0.85 0.97 8.80
N TYR A 221 -0.58 0.23 7.72
CA TYR A 221 -1.05 0.57 6.38
C TYR A 221 -2.44 0.01 6.06
N LEU A 222 -2.77 -1.21 6.51
CA LEU A 222 -4.04 -1.86 6.17
C LEU A 222 -5.30 -1.01 6.49
N PRO A 223 -5.42 -0.34 7.66
CA PRO A 223 -6.59 0.51 7.94
C PRO A 223 -6.71 1.72 7.01
N GLN A 224 -5.60 2.18 6.42
CA GLN A 224 -5.59 3.27 5.44
C GLN A 224 -6.13 2.76 4.10
N LEU A 225 -5.64 1.59 3.65
CA LEU A 225 -6.15 0.91 2.45
C LEU A 225 -7.64 0.62 2.53
N GLN A 226 -8.12 0.04 3.64
CA GLN A 226 -9.55 -0.27 3.78
C GLN A 226 -10.42 0.98 3.72
N ARG A 227 -10.00 2.09 4.34
CA ARG A 227 -10.71 3.37 4.23
C ARG A 227 -10.78 3.87 2.80
N TRP A 228 -9.69 3.75 2.04
CA TRP A 228 -9.64 4.14 0.64
C TRP A 228 -10.53 3.26 -0.25
N ILE A 229 -10.58 1.95 -0.01
CA ILE A 229 -11.44 1.01 -0.77
C ILE A 229 -12.92 1.33 -0.55
N VAL A 230 -13.32 1.72 0.66
CA VAL A 230 -14.71 2.11 0.95
C VAL A 230 -15.14 3.33 0.13
N THR A 231 -14.23 4.25 -0.18
CA THR A 231 -14.51 5.44 -1.00
C THR A 231 -14.27 5.22 -2.50
N ASN A 232 -13.76 4.04 -2.91
CA ASN A 232 -13.39 3.71 -4.29
C ASN A 232 -13.95 2.34 -4.68
N ASP A 233 -15.27 2.24 -4.82
CA ASP A 233 -16.01 0.98 -5.06
C ASP A 233 -15.69 0.26 -6.39
N HIS A 234 -14.99 0.93 -7.31
CA HIS A 234 -14.44 0.38 -8.54
C HIS A 234 -13.13 -0.39 -8.33
N VAL A 235 -12.57 -0.35 -7.10
CA VAL A 235 -11.42 -1.12 -6.68
C VAL A 235 -11.81 -1.99 -5.48
N ASN A 236 -11.42 -3.26 -5.52
CA ASN A 236 -11.53 -4.14 -4.37
C ASN A 236 -10.15 -4.51 -3.83
N LEU A 237 -10.11 -5.01 -2.60
CA LEU A 237 -8.86 -5.36 -1.93
C LEU A 237 -8.80 -6.87 -1.71
N ALA A 238 -7.72 -7.50 -2.16
CA ALA A 238 -7.45 -8.92 -1.95
C ALA A 238 -6.28 -9.11 -0.97
N TRP A 239 -6.39 -10.07 -0.07
CA TRP A 239 -5.31 -10.44 0.84
C TRP A 239 -4.47 -11.61 0.30
N ARG A 240 -3.14 -11.53 0.44
CA ARG A 240 -2.19 -12.62 0.22
C ARG A 240 -1.14 -12.66 1.34
N HIS A 241 -0.88 -13.86 1.86
CA HIS A 241 0.13 -14.10 2.90
C HIS A 241 1.55 -14.11 2.31
N LEU A 242 2.44 -13.30 2.87
CA LEU A 242 3.88 -13.30 2.59
C LEU A 242 4.69 -13.29 3.91
N PRO A 243 4.63 -14.34 4.75
CA PRO A 243 5.42 -14.40 5.98
C PRO A 243 6.92 -14.35 5.66
N LEU A 244 7.60 -13.32 6.17
CA LEU A 244 9.00 -13.07 5.85
C LEU A 244 9.94 -13.85 6.79
N PRO A 245 11.10 -14.32 6.29
CA PRO A 245 12.04 -15.11 7.09
C PRO A 245 12.46 -14.45 8.41
N GLN A 246 12.56 -13.11 8.45
CA GLN A 246 12.98 -12.38 9.64
C GLN A 246 11.98 -12.43 10.80
N HIS A 247 10.73 -12.81 10.55
CA HIS A 247 9.67 -12.88 11.55
C HIS A 247 9.14 -14.30 11.73
N GLU A 248 9.80 -15.30 11.16
CA GLU A 248 9.48 -16.70 11.43
C GLU A 248 9.95 -17.11 12.83
N PRO A 249 9.25 -18.06 13.49
CA PRO A 249 8.04 -18.79 13.05
C PRO A 249 6.71 -18.07 13.32
N ALA A 250 6.76 -16.87 13.90
CA ALA A 250 5.59 -16.09 14.33
C ALA A 250 4.68 -15.74 13.15
N ALA A 251 5.25 -15.19 12.08
CA ALA A 251 4.51 -14.79 10.88
C ALA A 251 3.69 -15.95 10.29
N SER A 252 4.28 -17.15 10.15
CA SER A 252 3.54 -18.33 9.66
C SER A 252 2.54 -18.90 10.67
N ARG A 253 2.73 -18.73 11.98
CA ARG A 253 1.73 -19.13 12.99
C ARG A 253 0.52 -18.21 12.95
N GLU A 254 0.73 -16.91 12.82
CA GLU A 254 -0.35 -15.93 12.71
C GLU A 254 -1.13 -16.07 11.40
N ALA A 255 -0.44 -16.29 10.28
CA ALA A 255 -1.07 -16.50 8.98
C ALA A 255 -2.00 -17.75 8.98
N ARG A 256 -1.53 -18.87 9.57
CA ARG A 256 -2.35 -20.07 9.76
C ARG A 256 -3.57 -19.80 10.63
N ARG A 257 -3.42 -18.95 11.64
CA ARG A 257 -4.52 -18.59 12.52
C ARG A 257 -5.57 -17.74 11.80
N VAL A 258 -5.16 -16.80 10.95
CA VAL A 258 -6.06 -16.05 10.07
C VAL A 258 -6.85 -16.99 9.18
N GLU A 259 -6.20 -17.95 8.52
CA GLU A 259 -6.88 -18.93 7.67
C GLU A 259 -7.89 -19.77 8.46
N CYS A 260 -7.56 -20.17 9.68
CA CYS A 260 -8.48 -20.95 10.50
C CYS A 260 -9.63 -20.13 11.08
N LEU A 261 -9.40 -18.87 11.44
CA LEU A 261 -10.44 -17.97 11.94
C LEU A 261 -11.40 -17.54 10.83
N GLY A 262 -10.90 -17.35 9.61
CA GLY A 262 -11.72 -17.02 8.45
C GLY A 262 -12.58 -18.19 7.93
N GLN A 263 -12.35 -19.42 8.40
CA GLN A 263 -13.15 -20.58 7.98
C GLN A 263 -14.61 -20.46 8.44
N GLY A 264 -15.53 -20.43 7.48
CA GLY A 264 -16.98 -20.45 7.73
C GLY A 264 -17.62 -19.08 7.88
N GLU A 265 -16.86 -17.99 7.79
CA GLU A 265 -17.36 -16.60 7.94
C GLU A 265 -17.59 -15.87 6.60
N GLY A 266 -17.70 -16.59 5.48
CA GLY A 266 -17.92 -16.00 4.15
C GLY A 266 -16.70 -15.22 3.63
N ARG A 267 -16.88 -14.35 2.63
CA ARG A 267 -15.77 -13.63 1.94
C ARG A 267 -15.02 -12.64 2.86
N GLU A 268 -15.66 -12.19 3.92
CA GLU A 268 -15.16 -11.17 4.86
C GLU A 268 -14.47 -11.75 6.11
N GLY A 269 -14.63 -13.05 6.39
CA GLY A 269 -14.11 -13.69 7.60
C GLY A 269 -12.59 -13.57 7.78
N VAL A 270 -11.85 -13.70 6.68
CA VAL A 270 -10.40 -13.53 6.67
C VAL A 270 -10.01 -12.10 7.06
N TRP A 271 -10.74 -11.08 6.60
CA TRP A 271 -10.45 -9.68 6.93
C TRP A 271 -10.69 -9.37 8.41
N GLY A 272 -11.78 -9.89 8.98
CA GLY A 272 -12.03 -9.81 10.42
C GLY A 272 -10.91 -10.48 11.23
N ALA A 273 -10.40 -11.61 10.77
CA ALA A 273 -9.29 -12.32 11.41
C ALA A 273 -7.95 -11.58 11.29
N VAL A 274 -7.61 -11.04 10.12
CA VAL A 274 -6.40 -10.22 9.89
C VAL A 274 -6.39 -9.02 10.83
N LEU A 275 -7.49 -8.26 10.88
CA LEU A 275 -7.60 -7.09 11.75
C LEU A 275 -7.48 -7.48 13.23
N ARG A 276 -8.11 -8.58 13.63
CA ARG A 276 -8.00 -9.07 15.01
C ARG A 276 -6.56 -9.42 15.37
N VAL A 277 -5.82 -10.03 14.46
CA VAL A 277 -4.40 -10.35 14.67
C VAL A 277 -3.57 -9.09 14.78
N TYR A 278 -3.71 -8.16 13.85
CA TYR A 278 -3.00 -6.88 13.91
C TYR A 278 -3.32 -6.05 15.17
N LEU A 279 -4.52 -6.15 15.74
CA LEU A 279 -4.84 -5.46 16.99
C LEU A 279 -4.11 -6.01 18.21
N HIS A 280 -3.64 -7.26 18.15
CA HIS A 280 -3.08 -7.96 19.30
C HIS A 280 -1.62 -8.42 19.13
N SER A 281 -1.12 -8.49 17.90
CA SER A 281 0.27 -8.81 17.62
C SER A 281 1.19 -7.72 18.15
N GLN A 282 2.31 -8.15 18.73
CA GLN A 282 3.40 -7.27 19.15
C GLN A 282 4.34 -6.93 17.99
N GLY A 283 4.21 -7.60 16.85
CA GLY A 283 5.03 -7.44 15.64
C GLY A 283 6.52 -7.76 15.84
N ASN A 284 7.26 -7.77 14.73
CA ASN A 284 8.68 -8.09 14.64
C ASN A 284 9.03 -9.50 15.18
N GLY A 285 8.21 -10.50 14.87
CA GLY A 285 8.43 -11.90 15.24
C GLY A 285 8.06 -12.25 16.68
N ARG A 286 7.31 -11.37 17.37
CA ARG A 286 6.98 -11.50 18.80
C ARG A 286 5.60 -12.09 19.06
N GLU A 287 4.76 -12.21 18.03
CA GLU A 287 3.37 -12.68 18.14
C GLU A 287 2.54 -11.86 19.13
N LEU A 288 1.42 -12.43 19.56
CA LEU A 288 0.58 -11.91 20.62
C LEU A 288 1.30 -11.84 21.97
N ALA A 289 0.96 -10.81 22.74
CA ALA A 289 1.37 -10.71 24.13
C ALA A 289 0.89 -11.92 24.96
N ALA A 290 1.79 -12.49 25.77
CA ALA A 290 1.43 -13.58 26.70
C ALA A 290 0.21 -13.19 27.55
N GLY A 291 -0.82 -14.05 27.56
CA GLY A 291 -2.09 -13.81 28.25
C GLY A 291 -3.18 -13.11 27.42
N HIS A 292 -2.91 -12.77 26.15
CA HIS A 292 -3.90 -12.31 25.18
C HIS A 292 -4.18 -13.44 24.19
N ASP A 293 -4.86 -14.49 24.66
CA ASP A 293 -5.51 -15.41 23.73
C ASP A 293 -6.63 -14.67 23.02
N TYR A 294 -6.87 -14.98 21.74
CA TYR A 294 -8.07 -14.49 21.08
C TYR A 294 -9.29 -14.95 21.90
N PRO A 295 -10.25 -14.05 22.20
CA PRO A 295 -11.49 -14.48 22.82
C PRO A 295 -12.11 -15.56 21.92
N ASP A 296 -12.36 -16.73 22.52
CA ASP A 296 -12.89 -17.96 21.90
C ASP A 296 -11.93 -18.78 21.02
N ILE A 297 -10.86 -19.35 21.60
CA ILE A 297 -10.24 -20.56 21.04
C ILE A 297 -11.20 -21.75 21.24
N GLY A 298 -12.23 -21.82 20.40
CA GLY A 298 -13.19 -22.92 20.39
C GLY A 298 -12.58 -24.23 19.87
N PRO A 299 -13.22 -25.39 20.13
CA PRO A 299 -12.77 -26.69 19.61
C PRO A 299 -12.69 -26.77 18.08
N SER A 300 -13.35 -25.88 17.34
CA SER A 300 -13.24 -25.75 15.87
C SER A 300 -11.88 -25.17 15.46
N LEU A 301 -11.45 -24.08 16.08
CA LEU A 301 -10.17 -23.43 15.79
C LEU A 301 -9.00 -24.36 16.13
N GLN A 302 -9.05 -25.07 17.27
CA GLN A 302 -8.01 -26.05 17.64
C GLN A 302 -7.89 -27.18 16.61
N ARG A 303 -9.02 -27.71 16.13
CA ARG A 303 -9.02 -28.75 15.09
C ARG A 303 -8.44 -28.23 13.77
N CYS A 304 -8.74 -27.00 13.40
CA CYS A 304 -8.15 -26.40 12.20
C CYS A 304 -6.64 -26.22 12.33
N LEU A 305 -6.18 -25.65 13.45
CA LEU A 305 -4.75 -25.40 13.69
C LEU A 305 -3.94 -26.70 13.81
N ALA A 306 -4.56 -27.80 14.23
CA ALA A 306 -3.95 -29.13 14.25
C ALA A 306 -3.90 -29.81 12.87
N GLY A 307 -4.64 -29.30 11.88
CA GLY A 307 -4.65 -29.81 10.51
C GLY A 307 -3.64 -29.11 9.60
N GLU A 308 -3.40 -29.69 8.42
CA GLU A 308 -2.42 -29.16 7.46
C GLU A 308 -2.99 -28.14 6.49
N ARG A 309 -4.33 -28.06 6.33
CA ARG A 309 -4.96 -27.23 5.29
C ARG A 309 -4.54 -25.77 5.36
N ALA A 310 -4.63 -25.15 6.54
CA ALA A 310 -4.23 -23.75 6.71
C ALA A 310 -2.74 -23.54 6.46
N ALA A 311 -1.89 -24.49 6.86
CA ALA A 311 -0.46 -24.44 6.59
C ALA A 311 -0.17 -24.50 5.08
N GLN A 312 -0.82 -25.42 4.36
CA GLN A 312 -0.67 -25.57 2.92
C GLN A 312 -1.10 -24.30 2.16
N VAL A 313 -2.21 -23.65 2.56
CA VAL A 313 -2.64 -22.38 1.96
C VAL A 313 -1.56 -21.30 2.13
N VAL A 314 -1.04 -21.12 3.34
CA VAL A 314 -0.02 -20.11 3.63
C VAL A 314 1.27 -20.39 2.87
N GLU A 315 1.76 -21.63 2.88
CA GLU A 315 2.99 -22.01 2.17
C GLU A 315 2.86 -21.87 0.65
N THR A 316 1.73 -22.26 0.07
CA THR A 316 1.48 -22.06 -1.36
C THR A 316 1.46 -20.58 -1.72
N GLN A 317 0.75 -19.73 -0.97
CA GLN A 317 0.72 -18.29 -1.24
C GLN A 317 2.12 -17.66 -1.10
N LYS A 318 2.88 -18.06 -0.09
CA LYS A 318 4.27 -17.62 0.12
C LYS A 318 5.14 -18.01 -1.07
N ALA A 319 5.09 -19.29 -1.50
CA ALA A 319 5.89 -19.79 -2.61
C ALA A 319 5.55 -19.06 -3.92
N GLU A 320 4.26 -18.95 -4.26
CA GLU A 320 3.81 -18.21 -5.45
C GLU A 320 4.26 -16.74 -5.45
N THR A 321 4.25 -16.11 -4.27
CA THR A 321 4.66 -14.70 -4.10
C THR A 321 6.16 -14.51 -4.23
N LEU A 322 6.96 -15.44 -3.71
CA LEU A 322 8.42 -15.42 -3.87
C LEU A 322 8.84 -15.72 -5.32
N GLU A 323 8.12 -16.58 -6.02
CA GLU A 323 8.39 -16.90 -7.43
C GLU A 323 8.22 -15.68 -8.36
N ILE A 324 7.29 -14.77 -8.05
CA ILE A 324 7.11 -13.50 -8.77
C ILE A 324 8.06 -12.39 -8.31
N GLY A 325 8.99 -12.69 -7.38
CA GLY A 325 10.06 -11.77 -6.95
C GLY A 325 9.73 -10.87 -5.77
N PHE A 326 8.55 -11.01 -5.15
CA PHE A 326 8.19 -10.18 -3.99
C PHE A 326 8.82 -10.72 -2.72
N ASN A 327 9.74 -9.94 -2.14
CA ASN A 327 10.55 -10.34 -0.99
C ASN A 327 10.44 -9.36 0.20
N ALA A 328 9.58 -8.35 0.10
CA ALA A 328 9.32 -7.36 1.13
C ALA A 328 7.81 -7.23 1.39
N THR A 329 7.43 -6.67 2.54
CA THR A 329 6.04 -6.38 2.87
C THR A 329 5.91 -4.99 3.51
N PRO A 330 4.81 -4.24 3.25
CA PRO A 330 3.74 -4.58 2.33
C PRO A 330 4.14 -4.37 0.86
N THR A 331 3.67 -5.25 -0.02
CA THR A 331 3.73 -5.07 -1.48
C THR A 331 2.33 -5.12 -2.05
N LEU A 332 2.02 -4.25 -3.00
CA LEU A 332 0.74 -4.23 -3.70
C LEU A 332 0.90 -4.67 -5.14
N ARG A 333 -0.10 -5.41 -5.64
CA ARG A 333 -0.32 -5.60 -7.07
C ARG A 333 -1.70 -5.13 -7.43
N LEU A 334 -1.77 -4.06 -8.20
CA LEU A 334 -3.01 -3.59 -8.79
C LEU A 334 -3.23 -4.34 -10.11
N THR A 335 -4.43 -4.89 -10.29
CA THR A 335 -4.84 -5.62 -11.49
C THR A 335 -6.09 -5.00 -12.08
N ASP A 336 -6.11 -4.71 -13.38
CA ASP A 336 -7.35 -4.42 -14.10
C ASP A 336 -7.99 -5.75 -14.50
N ASN A 337 -9.13 -6.09 -13.90
CA ASN A 337 -9.82 -7.36 -14.09
C ASN A 337 -10.38 -7.51 -15.51
N HIS A 338 -10.51 -6.43 -16.28
CA HIS A 338 -10.96 -6.49 -17.66
C HIS A 338 -9.82 -6.80 -18.64
N THR A 339 -8.67 -6.13 -18.47
CA THR A 339 -7.53 -6.25 -19.39
C THR A 339 -6.48 -7.26 -18.92
N GLN A 340 -6.52 -7.64 -17.64
CA GLN A 340 -5.52 -8.42 -16.93
C GLN A 340 -4.14 -7.75 -16.83
N HIS A 341 -4.04 -6.46 -17.17
CA HIS A 341 -2.81 -5.69 -16.93
C HIS A 341 -2.58 -5.56 -15.42
N THR A 342 -1.31 -5.58 -15.03
CA THR A 342 -0.93 -5.42 -13.62
C THR A 342 0.11 -4.32 -13.43
N LEU A 343 0.01 -3.60 -12.32
CA LEU A 343 1.01 -2.67 -11.83
C LEU A 343 1.44 -3.13 -10.43
N ILE A 344 2.74 -3.18 -10.19
CA ILE A 344 3.32 -3.54 -8.90
C ILE A 344 3.68 -2.23 -8.20
N LEU A 345 3.27 -2.11 -6.94
CA LEU A 345 3.59 -0.95 -6.11
C LEU A 345 4.29 -1.49 -4.86
N GLU A 346 5.59 -1.24 -4.79
CA GLU A 346 6.42 -1.59 -3.65
C GLU A 346 6.29 -0.47 -2.61
N ASP A 347 6.24 -0.82 -1.32
CA ASP A 347 5.99 0.07 -0.17
C ASP A 347 4.52 0.49 0.08
N PRO A 348 4.19 1.00 1.29
CA PRO A 348 2.92 1.66 1.56
C PRO A 348 2.70 2.86 0.62
N ILE A 349 1.60 2.82 -0.14
CA ILE A 349 1.26 3.83 -1.14
C ILE A 349 0.19 4.77 -0.59
N ASP A 350 0.41 6.07 -0.70
CA ASP A 350 -0.58 7.06 -0.29
C ASP A 350 -1.88 6.92 -1.13
N PRO A 351 -3.07 7.11 -0.53
CA PRO A 351 -4.37 7.14 -1.21
C PRO A 351 -4.40 7.88 -2.57
N ASP A 352 -3.72 9.01 -2.68
CA ASP A 352 -3.71 9.81 -3.92
C ASP A 352 -2.83 9.17 -5.01
N ALA A 353 -1.78 8.45 -4.61
CA ALA A 353 -0.92 7.68 -5.52
C ALA A 353 -1.61 6.40 -6.01
N LEU A 354 -2.48 5.78 -5.19
CA LEU A 354 -3.29 4.63 -5.61
C LEU A 354 -4.29 5.01 -6.73
N LEU A 355 -4.88 6.21 -6.68
CA LEU A 355 -5.72 6.71 -7.77
C LEU A 355 -4.92 6.85 -9.06
N SER A 356 -3.72 7.42 -8.98
CA SER A 356 -2.82 7.56 -10.13
C SER A 356 -2.41 6.20 -10.73
N ALA A 357 -2.21 5.19 -9.88
CA ALA A 357 -1.91 3.82 -10.29
C ALA A 357 -3.09 3.16 -11.04
N VAL A 358 -4.33 3.36 -10.57
CA VAL A 358 -5.55 2.90 -11.23
C VAL A 358 -5.71 3.56 -12.61
N ASP A 359 -5.48 4.86 -12.68
CA ASP A 359 -5.56 5.60 -13.93
C ASP A 359 -4.54 5.08 -14.95
N LEU A 360 -3.28 4.95 -14.54
CA LEU A 360 -2.21 4.40 -15.38
C LEU A 360 -2.55 3.01 -15.92
N LEU A 361 -3.00 2.12 -15.04
CA LEU A 361 -3.28 0.74 -15.43
C LEU A 361 -4.46 0.61 -16.39
N SER A 362 -5.37 1.58 -16.34
CA SER A 362 -6.55 1.67 -17.20
C SER A 362 -6.30 2.34 -18.55
N ALA A 363 -5.09 2.89 -18.77
CA ALA A 363 -4.71 3.53 -20.02
C ALA A 363 -4.46 2.50 -21.13
N PRO A 364 -5.01 2.69 -22.34
CA PRO A 364 -4.69 1.84 -23.48
C PRO A 364 -3.22 2.03 -23.87
N GLU A 365 -2.46 0.93 -23.97
CA GLU A 365 -1.00 0.85 -24.17
C GLU A 365 -0.35 2.15 -24.67
N ILE A 366 0.43 2.79 -23.79
CA ILE A 366 1.45 3.75 -24.19
C ILE A 366 2.79 3.17 -23.76
N PHE A 367 3.60 2.79 -24.75
CA PHE A 367 5.04 2.62 -24.60
C PHE A 367 5.65 3.86 -23.94
N GLU A 368 6.42 3.61 -22.88
CA GLU A 368 7.38 4.49 -22.21
C GLU A 368 6.83 5.82 -21.65
N ILE A 369 6.14 5.72 -20.52
CA ILE A 369 6.34 6.67 -19.42
C ILE A 369 7.45 6.07 -18.55
N PRO A 370 8.56 6.77 -18.25
CA PRO A 370 9.60 6.23 -17.39
C PRO A 370 8.99 5.78 -16.06
N VAL A 371 9.29 4.55 -15.65
CA VAL A 371 8.84 3.95 -14.38
C VAL A 371 9.20 4.87 -13.20
N ASP A 372 10.26 5.66 -13.36
CA ASP A 372 10.75 6.68 -12.44
C ASP A 372 9.70 7.76 -12.10
N VAL A 373 8.76 8.08 -12.99
CA VAL A 373 7.70 9.09 -12.77
C VAL A 373 6.56 8.56 -11.88
N ILE A 374 6.36 7.24 -11.88
CA ILE A 374 5.26 6.55 -11.17
C ILE A 374 5.77 5.95 -9.86
N SER A 375 7.03 5.50 -9.83
CA SER A 375 7.71 4.96 -8.64
C SER A 375 8.26 6.03 -7.70
N ASP A 376 8.37 7.31 -8.11
CA ASP A 376 8.73 8.43 -7.22
C ASP A 376 7.54 9.10 -6.53
N MET A 377 6.33 8.59 -6.76
CA MET A 377 5.13 9.09 -6.10
C MET A 377 4.97 8.42 -4.73
N SER A 378 5.76 8.95 -3.80
CA SER A 378 5.85 8.70 -2.34
C SER A 378 6.46 7.37 -1.89
N ARG A 379 7.65 7.51 -1.31
CA ARG A 379 8.25 6.63 -0.30
C ARG A 379 7.52 6.84 1.03
#